data_AF-A0A1Y5EJP4-F1
#
_entry.id   AF-A0A1Y5EJP4-F1
#
_cell.length_a   1.000
_cell.length_b   1.000
_cell.length_c   1.000
_cell.angle_alpha   90.00
_cell.angle_beta   90.00
_cell.angle_gamma   90.00
#
_symmetry.space_group_name_H-M   'P 1'
#
loop_
_entity.id
_entity.type
_entity.pdbx_description
1 polymer ?
#
loop_
_entity_poly.entity_id
_entity_poly.type
_entity_poly.pdbx_seq_one_letter_code
_entity_poly.pdbx_strand_id
1 'polypeptide(L)'
;MGTTIERHAHLHVDDGVHKLWTDHHNLNIEYAKYVGFLLILIGVVGIPFTGEAFIFFTLTQLQCTGHIITGMCLLASVIFFDGSYASLMNQIIGPFCIIMGVYGLSGMTPVTVFFNLNIAEIIFYMLFGVITAVIGWKQELSSD
;
A
#
# COMPACT_ATOMS: atom_id res chain seq x y z
N MET A 1 39.44 -7.47 -35.65
CA MET A 1 38.42 -6.41 -35.78
C MET A 1 37.25 -6.80 -34.89
N GLY A 2 37.23 -6.29 -33.66
CA GLY A 2 36.13 -6.51 -32.72
C GLY A 2 34.91 -5.71 -33.19
N THR A 3 33.76 -6.35 -33.17
CA THR A 3 32.47 -5.86 -33.65
C THR A 3 31.98 -4.66 -32.86
N THR A 4 31.86 -3.52 -33.53
CA THR A 4 31.33 -2.23 -33.02
C THR A 4 29.86 -2.28 -32.56
N ILE A 5 29.21 -3.44 -32.65
CA ILE A 5 27.78 -3.64 -32.34
C ILE A 5 27.55 -3.77 -30.83
N GLU A 6 28.50 -4.28 -30.05
CA GLU A 6 28.32 -4.48 -28.60
C GLU A 6 28.26 -3.16 -27.82
N ARG A 7 28.92 -2.09 -28.27
CA ARG A 7 29.03 -0.84 -27.50
C ARG A 7 27.82 0.09 -27.54
N HIS A 8 26.91 -0.08 -28.49
CA HIS A 8 25.70 0.76 -28.60
C HIS A 8 24.44 0.11 -28.02
N ALA A 9 24.43 -1.21 -27.83
CA ALA A 9 23.32 -1.89 -27.14
C ALA A 9 23.35 -1.62 -25.63
N HIS A 10 24.54 -1.55 -25.02
CA HIS A 10 24.66 -1.33 -23.57
C HIS A 10 24.15 0.05 -23.10
N LEU A 11 24.37 1.12 -23.87
CA LEU A 11 23.93 2.47 -23.50
C LEU A 11 22.40 2.63 -23.48
N HIS A 12 21.67 1.90 -24.33
CA HIS A 12 20.20 1.98 -24.36
C HIS A 12 19.51 1.08 -23.31
N VAL A 13 20.18 0.02 -22.85
CA VAL A 13 19.67 -0.81 -21.74
C VAL A 13 19.76 -0.05 -20.42
N ASP A 14 20.88 0.63 -20.14
CA ASP A 14 21.04 1.38 -18.89
C ASP A 14 20.06 2.56 -18.80
N ASP A 15 19.81 3.28 -19.91
CA ASP A 15 18.79 4.34 -19.97
C ASP A 15 17.36 3.80 -19.82
N GLY A 16 17.09 2.62 -20.39
CA GLY A 16 15.80 1.93 -20.24
C GLY A 16 15.56 1.50 -18.79
N VAL A 17 16.54 0.84 -18.18
CA VAL A 17 16.50 0.42 -16.77
C VAL A 17 16.40 1.62 -15.83
N HIS A 18 17.11 2.71 -16.11
CA HIS A 18 17.03 3.93 -15.31
C HIS A 18 15.66 4.59 -15.40
N LYS A 19 15.05 4.65 -16.59
CA LYS A 19 13.71 5.20 -16.78
C LYS A 19 12.64 4.34 -16.10
N LEU A 20 12.70 3.02 -16.29
CA LEU A 20 11.84 2.02 -15.64
C LEU A 20 11.93 2.11 -14.10
N TRP A 21 13.16 2.16 -13.57
CA TRP A 21 13.40 2.36 -12.14
C TRP A 21 12.79 3.66 -11.63
N THR A 22 12.96 4.77 -12.37
CA THR A 22 12.46 6.09 -11.98
C THR A 22 10.93 6.12 -11.98
N ASP A 23 10.28 5.49 -12.97
CA ASP A 23 8.82 5.44 -13.08
C ASP A 23 8.19 4.55 -11.98
N HIS A 24 8.78 3.40 -11.67
CA HIS A 24 8.38 2.55 -10.54
C HIS A 24 8.56 3.24 -9.18
N HIS A 25 9.67 3.97 -9.01
CA HIS A 25 9.96 4.71 -7.79
C HIS A 25 8.95 5.85 -7.57
N ASN A 26 8.59 6.57 -8.65
CA ASN A 26 7.60 7.63 -8.61
C ASN A 26 6.20 7.10 -8.31
N LEU A 27 5.80 5.95 -8.87
CA LEU A 27 4.50 5.34 -8.59
C LEU A 27 4.33 4.99 -7.10
N ASN A 28 5.34 4.39 -6.48
CA ASN A 28 5.29 4.04 -5.06
C ASN A 28 5.21 5.29 -4.17
N ILE A 29 5.97 6.33 -4.53
CA ILE A 29 5.96 7.63 -3.84
C ILE A 29 4.58 8.27 -3.91
N GLU A 30 4.00 8.39 -5.11
CA GLU A 30 2.70 9.03 -5.31
C GLU A 30 1.59 8.24 -4.60
N TYR A 31 1.58 6.92 -4.75
CA TYR A 31 0.61 6.08 -4.08
C TYR A 31 0.68 6.23 -2.55
N ALA A 32 1.88 6.11 -1.97
CA ALA A 32 2.07 6.24 -0.53
C ALA A 32 1.65 7.63 0.00
N LYS A 33 1.87 8.71 -0.76
CA LYS A 33 1.37 10.06 -0.41
C LYS A 33 -0.15 10.11 -0.36
N TYR A 34 -0.82 9.75 -1.45
CA TYR A 34 -2.27 9.91 -1.55
C TYR A 34 -3.01 8.96 -0.61
N VAL A 35 -2.56 7.70 -0.55
CA VAL A 35 -3.13 6.70 0.35
C VAL A 35 -2.83 7.03 1.80
N GLY A 36 -1.61 7.48 2.10
CA GLY A 36 -1.26 7.90 3.45
C GLY A 36 -2.18 9.01 3.97
N PHE A 37 -2.43 10.03 3.14
CA PHE A 37 -3.36 11.10 3.48
C PHE A 37 -4.81 10.60 3.61
N LEU A 38 -5.26 9.74 2.69
CA LEU A 38 -6.61 9.18 2.73
C LEU A 38 -6.86 8.38 4.03
N LEU A 39 -5.91 7.55 4.45
CA LEU A 39 -6.04 6.76 5.69
C LEU A 39 -6.09 7.65 6.93
N ILE A 40 -5.27 8.71 6.99
CA ILE A 40 -5.36 9.70 8.08
C ILE A 40 -6.73 10.35 8.09
N LEU A 41 -7.24 10.77 6.92
CA LEU A 41 -8.55 11.41 6.81
C LEU A 41 -9.68 10.47 7.28
N ILE A 42 -9.67 9.21 6.84
CA ILE A 42 -10.65 8.20 7.27
C ILE A 42 -10.60 8.02 8.79
N GLY A 43 -9.41 7.90 9.37
CA GLY A 43 -9.27 7.70 10.82
C GLY A 43 -9.69 8.93 11.62
N VAL A 44 -9.31 10.15 11.21
CA VAL A 44 -9.68 11.39 11.91
C VAL A 44 -11.18 11.65 11.82
N VAL A 45 -11.76 11.50 10.62
CA VAL A 45 -13.21 11.69 10.41
C VAL A 45 -14.01 10.58 11.07
N GLY A 46 -13.44 9.37 11.22
CA GLY A 46 -14.11 8.24 11.87
C GLY A 46 -14.19 8.35 13.39
N ILE A 47 -13.28 9.07 14.07
CA ILE A 47 -13.26 9.18 15.54
C ILE A 47 -14.62 9.64 16.13
N PRO A 48 -15.26 10.72 15.63
CA PRO A 48 -16.56 11.17 16.13
C PRO A 48 -17.70 10.15 15.95
N PHE A 49 -17.57 9.21 15.02
CA PHE A 49 -18.59 8.20 14.71
C PHE A 49 -18.20 6.81 15.23
N THR A 50 -17.28 6.74 16.19
CA THR A 50 -16.76 5.46 16.70
C THR A 50 -17.89 4.61 17.28
N GLY A 51 -18.07 3.39 16.75
CA GLY A 51 -19.14 2.48 17.16
C GLY A 51 -20.51 2.75 16.51
N GLU A 52 -20.61 3.77 15.66
CA GLU A 52 -21.76 4.05 14.79
C GLU A 52 -21.45 3.69 13.34
N ALA A 53 -22.49 3.54 12.52
CA ALA A 53 -22.33 3.28 11.09
C ALA A 53 -22.00 4.58 10.35
N PHE A 54 -20.78 4.68 9.81
CA PHE A 54 -20.31 5.80 9.00
C PHE A 54 -19.94 5.33 7.59
N ILE A 55 -20.66 5.81 6.56
CA ILE A 55 -20.43 5.46 5.14
C ILE A 55 -20.24 3.94 4.97
N PHE A 56 -21.14 3.14 5.56
CA PHE A 56 -21.11 1.66 5.54
C PHE A 56 -20.03 0.97 6.40
N PHE A 57 -19.16 1.71 7.08
CA PHE A 57 -18.18 1.19 8.04
C PHE A 57 -18.71 1.29 9.47
N THR A 58 -18.26 0.40 10.36
CA THR A 58 -18.53 0.50 11.81
C THR A 58 -17.21 0.67 12.53
N LEU A 59 -16.55 1.81 12.27
CA LEU A 59 -15.19 2.04 12.70
C LEU A 59 -15.09 2.06 14.24
N THR A 60 -14.28 1.16 14.77
CA THR A 60 -13.87 1.14 16.16
C THR A 60 -12.72 2.12 16.38
N GLN A 61 -12.50 2.51 17.63
CA GLN A 61 -11.39 3.40 17.98
C GLN A 61 -10.03 2.80 17.59
N LEU A 62 -9.91 1.48 17.65
CA LEU A 62 -8.73 0.74 17.24
C LEU A 62 -8.51 0.84 15.72
N GLN A 63 -9.55 0.69 14.91
CA GLN A 63 -9.47 0.84 13.46
C GLN A 63 -9.14 2.28 13.06
N CYS A 64 -9.77 3.29 13.67
CA CYS A 64 -9.43 4.70 13.43
C CYS A 64 -7.96 4.98 13.73
N THR A 65 -7.47 4.49 14.88
CA THR A 65 -6.06 4.62 15.26
C THR A 65 -5.14 3.89 14.28
N GLY A 66 -5.52 2.68 13.86
CA GLY A 66 -4.79 1.89 12.88
C GLY A 66 -4.65 2.61 11.53
N HIS A 67 -5.74 3.22 11.03
CA HIS A 67 -5.72 4.02 9.80
C HIS A 67 -4.79 5.24 9.94
N ILE A 68 -4.87 5.99 11.05
CA ILE A 68 -4.00 7.15 11.29
C ILE A 68 -2.53 6.73 11.32
N ILE A 69 -2.18 5.73 12.12
CA ILE A 69 -0.79 5.27 12.25
C ILE A 69 -0.26 4.76 10.92
N THR A 70 -1.04 3.93 10.21
CA THR A 70 -0.65 3.39 8.90
C THR A 70 -0.47 4.51 7.88
N GLY A 71 -1.36 5.50 7.87
CA GLY A 71 -1.25 6.64 6.98
C GLY A 71 -0.04 7.53 7.30
N MET A 72 0.25 7.76 8.58
CA MET A 72 1.45 8.47 9.02
C MET A 72 2.73 7.73 8.62
N CYS A 73 2.74 6.40 8.73
CA CYS A 73 3.86 5.56 8.31
C CYS A 73 4.11 5.64 6.79
N LEU A 74 3.07 5.65 5.97
CA LEU A 74 3.17 5.84 4.52
C LEU A 74 3.64 7.25 4.14
N LEU A 75 3.18 8.29 4.85
CA LEU A 75 3.69 9.65 4.62
C LEU A 75 5.15 9.78 5.06
N ALA A 76 5.51 9.20 6.21
CA ALA A 76 6.86 9.26 6.74
C ALA A 76 7.86 8.55 5.83
N SER A 77 7.49 7.42 5.22
CA SER A 77 8.36 6.71 4.26
C SER A 77 8.68 7.53 3.02
N VAL A 78 7.86 8.53 2.70
CA VAL A 78 8.07 9.41 1.54
C VAL A 78 8.70 10.76 1.92
N ILE A 79 8.41 11.27 3.12
CA ILE A 79 8.94 12.58 3.58
C ILE A 79 10.38 12.43 4.06
N PHE A 80 10.69 11.35 4.79
CA PHE A 80 12.00 11.16 5.42
C PHE A 80 12.91 10.21 4.64
N PHE A 81 12.36 9.47 3.68
CA PHE A 81 13.08 8.48 2.90
C PHE A 81 12.70 8.56 1.41
N ASP A 82 13.22 7.62 0.61
CA ASP A 82 13.01 7.57 -0.84
C ASP A 82 11.86 6.60 -1.23
N GLY A 83 11.63 6.46 -2.54
CA GLY A 83 10.66 5.51 -3.08
C GLY A 83 10.96 4.03 -2.81
N SER A 84 12.18 3.68 -2.41
CA SER A 84 12.52 2.31 -1.98
C SER A 84 11.84 1.99 -0.64
N TYR A 85 11.82 2.96 0.28
CA TYR A 85 11.09 2.84 1.54
C TYR A 85 9.57 2.93 1.33
N ALA A 86 9.09 3.74 0.39
CA ALA A 86 7.68 3.75 0.01
C ALA A 86 7.23 2.37 -0.53
N SER A 87 8.04 1.77 -1.40
CA SER A 87 7.83 0.40 -1.90
C SER A 87 7.83 -0.62 -0.76
N LEU A 88 8.82 -0.58 0.14
CA LEU A 88 8.87 -1.47 1.31
C LEU A 88 7.64 -1.34 2.20
N MET A 89 7.16 -0.12 2.46
CA MET A 89 5.96 0.07 3.27
C MET A 89 4.70 -0.45 2.58
N ASN A 90 4.56 -0.27 1.27
CA ASN A 90 3.48 -0.87 0.49
C ASN A 90 3.57 -2.42 0.54
N GLN A 91 4.78 -2.98 0.51
CA GLN A 91 5.02 -4.41 0.68
C GLN A 91 4.66 -4.90 2.09
N ILE A 92 4.79 -4.10 3.14
CA ILE A 92 4.40 -4.52 4.49
C ILE A 92 2.89 -4.38 4.71
N ILE A 93 2.33 -3.24 4.30
CA ILE A 93 0.94 -2.87 4.57
C ILE A 93 -0.04 -3.70 3.73
N GLY A 94 0.28 -3.96 2.46
CA GLY A 94 -0.57 -4.71 1.55
C GLY A 94 -0.96 -6.11 2.09
N PRO A 95 0.00 -7.00 2.38
CA PRO A 95 -0.30 -8.32 2.93
C PRO A 95 -0.92 -8.26 4.31
N PHE A 96 -0.54 -7.28 5.14
CA PHE A 96 -1.17 -7.11 6.44
C PHE A 96 -2.68 -6.86 6.29
N CYS A 97 -3.10 -5.97 5.38
CA CYS A 97 -4.50 -5.73 5.08
C CYS A 97 -5.21 -6.97 4.50
N ILE A 98 -4.54 -7.74 3.63
CA ILE A 98 -5.09 -9.01 3.12
C ILE A 98 -5.32 -10.00 4.27
N ILE A 99 -4.32 -10.17 5.15
CA ILE A 99 -4.40 -11.05 6.32
C ILE A 99 -5.58 -10.64 7.21
N MET A 100 -5.75 -9.34 7.46
CA MET A 100 -6.88 -8.79 8.21
C MET A 100 -8.24 -9.14 7.58
N GLY A 101 -8.37 -8.99 6.26
CA GLY A 101 -9.57 -9.37 5.52
C GLY A 101 -9.86 -10.88 5.59
N VAL A 102 -8.83 -11.72 5.43
CA VAL A 102 -8.95 -13.18 5.55
C VAL A 102 -9.37 -13.60 6.96
N TYR A 103 -8.82 -12.97 8.00
CA TYR A 103 -9.28 -13.20 9.38
C TYR A 103 -10.74 -12.79 9.57
N GLY A 104 -11.17 -11.67 8.99
CA GLY A 104 -12.57 -11.26 9.01
C GLY A 104 -13.50 -12.30 8.37
N LEU A 105 -13.09 -12.91 7.25
CA LEU A 105 -13.86 -13.97 6.57
C LEU A 105 -13.88 -15.30 7.34
N SER A 106 -12.78 -15.65 8.01
CA SER A 106 -12.64 -16.97 8.65
C SER A 106 -13.37 -17.09 9.98
N GLY A 107 -13.83 -15.97 10.57
CA GLY A 107 -14.44 -15.96 11.89
C GLY A 107 -13.50 -16.39 13.02
N MET A 108 -12.20 -16.55 12.74
CA MET A 108 -11.21 -17.08 13.69
C MET A 108 -10.98 -16.09 14.85
N THR A 109 -11.48 -16.44 16.02
CA THR A 109 -11.18 -15.78 17.30
C THR A 109 -9.71 -16.03 17.68
N PRO A 110 -8.96 -15.04 18.23
CA PRO A 110 -9.46 -13.82 18.87
C PRO A 110 -9.35 -12.53 18.03
N VAL A 111 -8.68 -12.55 16.87
CA VAL A 111 -8.41 -11.34 16.07
C VAL A 111 -9.71 -10.70 15.55
N THR A 112 -10.69 -11.51 15.16
CA THR A 112 -12.01 -11.04 14.70
C THR A 112 -12.78 -10.24 15.75
N VAL A 113 -12.60 -10.55 17.04
CA VAL A 113 -13.29 -9.86 18.15
C VAL A 113 -12.71 -8.46 18.37
N PHE A 114 -11.41 -8.28 18.14
CA PHE A 114 -10.74 -6.97 18.32
C PHE A 114 -11.03 -6.00 17.19
N PHE A 115 -11.24 -6.50 15.96
CA PHE A 115 -11.47 -5.64 14.79
C PHE A 115 -12.93 -5.50 14.39
N ASN A 116 -13.83 -6.38 14.88
CA ASN A 116 -15.28 -6.34 14.63
C ASN A 116 -15.65 -5.97 13.17
N LEU A 117 -14.99 -6.65 12.22
CA LEU A 117 -15.04 -6.26 10.82
C LEU A 117 -16.41 -6.58 10.23
N ASN A 118 -17.07 -5.57 9.66
CA ASN A 118 -18.25 -5.79 8.84
C ASN A 118 -17.88 -6.24 7.41
N ILE A 119 -18.85 -6.68 6.61
CA ILE A 119 -18.59 -7.17 5.25
C ILE A 119 -17.96 -6.09 4.36
N ALA A 120 -18.36 -4.83 4.49
CA ALA A 120 -17.79 -3.73 3.72
C ALA A 120 -16.31 -3.49 4.09
N GLU A 121 -15.96 -3.59 5.36
CA GLU A 121 -14.60 -3.50 5.88
C GLU A 121 -13.73 -4.64 5.38
N ILE A 122 -14.24 -5.87 5.40
CA ILE A 122 -13.53 -7.04 4.87
C ILE A 122 -13.18 -6.82 3.39
N ILE A 123 -14.17 -6.40 2.59
CA ILE A 123 -13.96 -6.12 1.16
C ILE A 123 -12.96 -4.98 0.98
N PHE A 124 -13.07 -3.92 1.78
CA PHE A 124 -12.13 -2.80 1.76
C PHE A 124 -10.70 -3.27 2.03
N TYR A 125 -10.45 -3.98 3.13
CA TYR A 125 -9.09 -4.45 3.49
C TYR A 125 -8.52 -5.42 2.47
N MET A 126 -9.34 -6.31 1.89
CA MET A 126 -8.93 -7.22 0.83
C MET A 126 -8.52 -6.48 -0.44
N LEU A 127 -9.39 -5.59 -0.95
CA LEU A 127 -9.11 -4.82 -2.17
C LEU A 127 -7.94 -3.86 -1.97
N PHE A 128 -7.96 -3.10 -0.88
CA PHE A 128 -6.90 -2.19 -0.51
C PHE A 128 -5.56 -2.92 -0.34
N GLY A 129 -5.57 -4.07 0.35
CA GLY A 129 -4.39 -4.89 0.57
C GLY A 129 -3.81 -5.43 -0.73
N VAL A 130 -4.65 -5.93 -1.64
CA VAL A 130 -4.22 -6.39 -2.97
C VAL A 130 -3.65 -5.26 -3.79
N ILE A 131 -4.32 -4.10 -3.88
CA ILE A 131 -3.82 -2.94 -4.65
C ILE A 131 -2.48 -2.46 -4.09
N THR A 132 -2.40 -2.31 -2.77
CA THR A 132 -1.17 -1.84 -2.08
C THR A 132 -0.03 -2.83 -2.26
N ALA A 133 -0.30 -4.14 -2.16
CA ALA A 133 0.70 -5.18 -2.44
C ALA A 133 1.14 -5.11 -3.90
N VAL A 134 0.21 -5.08 -4.87
CA VAL A 134 0.58 -4.98 -6.29
C VAL A 134 1.48 -3.78 -6.52
N ILE A 135 1.16 -2.60 -5.99
CA ILE A 135 2.00 -1.42 -6.17
C ILE A 135 3.37 -1.59 -5.51
N GLY A 136 3.44 -2.17 -4.32
CA GLY A 136 4.69 -2.45 -3.62
C GLY A 136 5.59 -3.47 -4.33
N TRP A 137 5.00 -4.51 -4.94
CA TRP A 137 5.69 -5.61 -5.63
C TRP A 137 5.71 -5.52 -7.14
N LYS A 138 5.18 -4.45 -7.73
CA LYS A 138 5.21 -4.25 -9.18
C LYS A 138 6.65 -4.04 -9.64
N GLN A 139 7.43 -5.11 -9.73
CA GLN A 139 8.50 -5.15 -10.70
C GLN A 139 7.82 -4.96 -12.05
N GLU A 140 8.25 -3.96 -12.81
CA GLU A 140 7.86 -3.88 -14.20
C GLU A 140 8.25 -5.21 -14.82
N LEU A 141 7.24 -6.01 -15.19
CA LEU A 141 7.39 -7.10 -16.12
C LEU A 141 8.18 -6.50 -17.28
N SER A 142 9.45 -6.86 -17.40
CA SER A 142 10.17 -6.70 -18.64
C SER A 142 9.29 -7.38 -19.68
N SER A 143 8.64 -6.57 -20.52
CA SER A 143 8.03 -7.07 -21.73
C SER A 143 9.17 -7.64 -22.56
N ASP A 144 9.37 -8.95 -22.46
CA ASP A 144 10.04 -9.73 -23.51
C ASP A 144 9.27 -9.57 -24.83
#